data_AF-X1UTB8-F1
#
_entry.id   AF-X1UTB8-F1
#
_cell.length_a   1.000
_cell.length_b   1.000
_cell.length_c   1.000
_cell.angle_alpha   90.00
_cell.angle_beta   90.00
_cell.angle_gamma   90.00
#
_symmetry.space_group_name_H-M   'P 1'
#
loop_
_entity.id
_entity.type
_entity.pdbx_description
1 polymer ?
#
loop_
_entity_poly.entity_id
_entity_poly.type
_entity_poly.pdbx_seq_one_letter_code
_entity_poly.pdbx_strand_id
1 'polypeptide(L)'
;GLNSPFLYGAKLHYNGPGLMYTARKNSLELEGKPAEVTVFGASALQQSAHAEFLATGGSLYYLKHKHVIEGSEKVMVQVRDKITNLVLSSEMKSEGVDYDIDYSNGRIIFYKPIHSVSDSGSIISTNILDGNPVYVMVDYEYEVPEYHFREGSYGGRVTQELPEWQDIGLTIGGSFVREQKDNTDYTLIGADSVMKIADLGEITAEYAQSETQAVNNFVSTDGGLNFNTIAHPSDEKGQAYSFKGKTRPIITGTPGLG
;
A
#
# COMPACT_ATOMS: atom_id res chain seq x y z
N GLY A 1 -12.26 -9.43 16.30
CA GLY A 1 -13.06 -8.62 15.35
C GLY A 1 -12.09 -7.71 14.65
N LEU A 2 -12.15 -7.60 13.33
CA LEU A 2 -11.26 -6.70 12.59
C LEU A 2 -11.63 -5.26 12.92
N ASN A 3 -10.75 -4.56 13.63
CA ASN A 3 -10.80 -3.10 13.72
C ASN A 3 -10.37 -2.55 12.35
N SER A 4 -11.31 -1.92 11.66
CA SER A 4 -11.01 -1.16 10.45
C SER A 4 -10.14 0.03 10.85
N PRO A 5 -9.00 0.31 10.17
CA PRO A 5 -8.23 1.52 10.44
C PRO A 5 -9.13 2.72 10.16
N PHE A 6 -9.36 3.56 11.18
CA PHE A 6 -10.16 4.76 11.06
C PHE A 6 -9.42 5.74 10.15
N LEU A 7 -9.95 5.96 8.94
CA LEU A 7 -9.45 6.95 7.98
C LEU A 7 -10.33 8.20 8.09
N TYR A 8 -9.71 9.37 8.30
CA TYR A 8 -10.40 10.65 8.18
C TYR A 8 -10.00 11.32 6.86
N GLY A 9 -10.97 11.72 6.05
CA GLY A 9 -10.68 12.29 4.74
C GLY A 9 -11.82 13.13 4.18
N ALA A 10 -11.47 13.96 3.20
CA ALA A 10 -12.38 14.81 2.46
C ALA A 10 -12.30 14.49 0.97
N LYS A 11 -13.46 14.53 0.30
CA LYS A 11 -13.57 14.40 -1.15
C LYS A 11 -14.37 15.57 -1.69
N LEU A 12 -13.82 16.26 -2.67
CA LEU A 12 -14.51 17.30 -3.42
C LEU A 12 -14.72 16.81 -4.86
N HIS A 13 -15.94 16.95 -5.34
CA HIS A 13 -16.31 16.63 -6.71
C HIS A 13 -16.95 17.87 -7.35
N TYR A 14 -16.49 18.21 -8.55
CA TYR A 14 -16.93 19.38 -9.28
C TYR A 14 -17.19 19.02 -10.73
N ASN A 15 -18.37 19.41 -11.23
CA ASN A 15 -18.74 19.31 -12.63
C ASN A 15 -18.69 20.70 -13.23
N GLY A 16 -17.69 20.92 -14.08
CA GLY A 16 -17.46 22.18 -14.76
C GLY A 16 -18.44 22.41 -15.91
N PRO A 17 -18.71 23.68 -16.26
CA PRO A 17 -19.43 24.00 -17.48
C PRO A 17 -18.65 23.45 -18.67
N GLY A 18 -19.37 22.97 -19.69
CA GLY A 18 -18.70 22.40 -20.84
C GLY A 18 -17.89 23.42 -21.62
N LEU A 19 -16.65 23.06 -21.96
CA LEU A 19 -15.74 23.93 -22.71
C LEU A 19 -16.25 24.05 -24.15
N MET A 20 -16.80 25.21 -24.52
CA MET A 20 -17.24 25.43 -25.90
C MET A 20 -16.03 25.44 -26.84
N TYR A 21 -16.07 24.61 -27.89
CA TYR A 21 -15.03 24.59 -28.92
C TYR A 21 -15.56 25.26 -30.19
N THR A 22 -14.89 26.32 -30.65
CA THR A 22 -15.15 26.93 -31.97
C THR A 22 -14.02 26.55 -32.93
N ALA A 23 -14.27 25.60 -33.83
CA ALA A 23 -13.34 25.28 -34.91
C ALA A 23 -13.69 26.11 -36.17
N ARG A 24 -12.85 27.09 -36.57
CA ARG A 24 -13.06 27.87 -37.80
C ARG A 24 -12.22 27.35 -38.97
N LYS A 25 -12.82 26.46 -39.77
CA LYS A 25 -13.07 26.61 -41.22
C LYS A 25 -14.06 25.48 -41.60
N ASN A 26 -15.28 25.86 -42.00
CA ASN A 26 -16.50 25.01 -42.15
C ASN A 26 -17.28 24.67 -40.86
N SER A 27 -17.54 25.69 -40.02
CA SER A 27 -18.56 25.78 -38.95
C SER A 27 -19.19 24.48 -38.45
N LEU A 28 -18.50 23.80 -37.53
CA LEU A 28 -19.13 22.99 -36.48
C LEU A 28 -19.07 23.82 -35.19
N GLU A 29 -20.24 24.24 -34.69
CA GLU A 29 -20.38 24.67 -33.30
C GLU A 29 -20.61 23.41 -32.47
N LEU A 30 -19.59 23.00 -31.71
CA LEU A 30 -19.70 21.86 -30.81
C LEU A 30 -20.01 22.42 -29.42
N GLU A 31 -21.18 22.04 -28.91
CA GLU A 31 -21.54 22.31 -27.53
C GLU A 31 -20.47 21.71 -26.62
N GLY A 32 -19.94 22.54 -25.72
CA GLY A 32 -18.95 22.07 -24.77
C GLY A 32 -19.58 21.01 -23.87
N LYS A 33 -18.93 19.86 -23.74
CA LYS A 33 -19.35 18.82 -22.79
C LYS A 33 -18.66 19.05 -21.44
N PRO A 34 -19.33 18.77 -20.31
CA PRO A 34 -18.81 19.09 -18.98
C PRO A 34 -17.52 18.31 -18.70
N ALA A 35 -16.61 18.97 -17.98
CA ALA A 35 -15.44 18.33 -17.39
C ALA A 35 -15.76 17.96 -15.95
N GLU A 36 -15.48 16.73 -15.53
CA GLU A 36 -15.62 16.34 -14.13
C GLU A 36 -14.24 16.31 -13.47
N VAL A 37 -14.14 16.94 -12.31
CA VAL A 37 -12.92 16.99 -11.51
C VAL A 37 -13.24 16.45 -10.12
N THR A 38 -12.48 15.46 -9.70
CA THR A 38 -12.53 14.92 -8.35
C THR A 38 -11.17 15.09 -7.71
N VAL A 39 -11.14 15.59 -6.48
CA VAL A 39 -9.94 15.62 -5.64
C VAL A 39 -10.26 15.03 -4.28
N PHE A 40 -9.28 14.37 -3.67
CA PHE A 40 -9.44 13.78 -2.35
C PHE A 40 -8.14 13.86 -1.55
N GLY A 41 -8.30 13.83 -0.23
CA GLY A 41 -7.22 13.69 0.72
C GLY A 41 -7.73 12.95 1.96
N ALA A 42 -6.94 12.03 2.47
CA ALA A 42 -7.22 11.27 3.68
C ALA A 42 -5.94 11.11 4.50
N SER A 43 -6.04 11.26 5.80
CA SER A 43 -4.93 11.02 6.74
C SER A 43 -5.06 9.64 7.35
N ALA A 44 -3.92 8.97 7.53
CA ALA A 44 -3.86 7.70 8.25
C ALA A 44 -3.70 7.98 9.75
N LEU A 45 -4.57 7.41 10.58
CA LEU A 45 -4.44 7.47 12.04
C LEU A 45 -3.63 6.29 12.61
N GLN A 46 -3.35 5.29 11.78
CA GLN A 46 -2.65 4.06 12.15
C GLN A 46 -1.84 3.55 10.97
N GLN A 47 -0.65 3.03 11.25
CA GLN A 47 0.25 2.43 10.26
C GLN A 47 0.85 1.13 10.76
N SER A 48 1.18 0.24 9.83
CA SER A 48 1.87 -1.01 10.11
C SER A 48 3.38 -0.84 9.98
N ALA A 49 4.13 -1.47 10.86
CA ALA A 49 5.59 -1.52 10.83
C ALA A 49 6.09 -2.95 11.03
N HIS A 50 7.31 -3.19 10.53
CA HIS A 50 8.04 -4.43 10.68
C HIS A 50 9.41 -4.14 11.30
N ALA A 51 9.72 -4.81 12.41
CA ALA A 51 11.00 -4.69 13.11
C ALA A 51 11.70 -6.04 13.21
N GLU A 52 12.99 -6.07 12.88
CA GLU A 52 13.89 -7.21 13.09
C GLU A 52 14.93 -6.84 14.15
N PHE A 53 15.07 -7.68 15.16
CA PHE A 53 16.08 -7.54 16.20
C PHE A 53 17.04 -8.71 16.11
N LEU A 54 18.34 -8.45 15.96
CA LEU A 54 19.33 -9.45 16.31
C LEU A 54 19.25 -9.69 17.81
N ALA A 55 19.05 -10.94 18.23
CA ALA A 55 18.88 -11.26 19.62
C ALA A 55 20.13 -10.92 20.43
N THR A 56 19.94 -10.24 21.56
CA THR A 56 21.03 -9.74 22.41
C THR A 56 21.42 -10.71 23.52
N GLY A 57 20.70 -11.83 23.67
CA GLY A 57 20.80 -12.70 24.85
C GLY A 57 19.94 -12.25 26.02
N GLY A 58 19.24 -11.12 25.89
CA GLY A 58 18.35 -10.56 26.91
C GLY A 58 16.87 -10.88 26.69
N SER A 59 16.05 -10.36 27.59
CA SER A 59 14.58 -10.47 27.52
C SER A 59 13.90 -9.21 26.98
N LEU A 60 14.61 -8.08 26.93
CA LEU A 60 14.02 -6.76 26.74
C LEU A 60 14.29 -6.23 25.34
N TYR A 61 13.23 -5.81 24.65
CA TYR A 61 13.28 -5.25 23.31
C TYR A 61 12.38 -4.01 23.23
N TYR A 62 12.81 -2.99 22.50
CA TYR A 62 12.04 -1.77 22.25
C TYR A 62 11.67 -1.71 20.77
N LEU A 63 10.40 -1.49 20.46
CA LEU A 63 9.93 -1.16 19.12
C LEU A 63 10.35 0.27 18.78
N LYS A 64 10.46 0.54 17.47
CA LYS A 64 10.80 1.88 16.98
C LYS A 64 9.73 2.90 17.36
N HIS A 65 8.46 2.51 17.27
CA HIS A 65 7.32 3.39 17.52
C HIS A 65 6.72 3.15 18.90
N LYS A 66 6.16 4.22 19.45
CA LYS A 66 5.33 4.23 20.67
C LYS A 66 3.86 4.19 20.28
N HIS A 67 2.97 4.04 21.26
CA HIS A 67 1.52 3.95 21.05
C HIS A 67 1.16 2.86 20.03
N VAL A 68 1.69 1.66 20.30
CA VAL A 68 1.36 0.45 19.55
C VAL A 68 -0.10 0.08 19.82
N ILE A 69 -0.79 -0.35 18.79
CA ILE A 69 -2.19 -0.75 18.87
C ILE A 69 -2.27 -2.10 19.58
N GLU A 70 -3.07 -2.15 20.63
CA GLU A 70 -3.23 -3.33 21.48
C GLU A 70 -3.67 -4.57 20.68
N GLY A 71 -2.92 -5.67 20.80
CA GLY A 71 -3.16 -6.94 20.10
C GLY A 71 -2.91 -6.92 18.59
N SER A 72 -2.27 -5.87 18.06
CA SER A 72 -1.87 -5.81 16.64
C SER A 72 -0.58 -6.56 16.34
N GLU A 73 0.23 -6.79 17.37
CA GLU A 73 1.58 -7.33 17.25
C GLU A 73 1.60 -8.82 16.97
N LYS A 74 2.58 -9.24 16.16
CA LYS A 74 2.92 -10.63 15.92
C LYS A 74 4.40 -10.80 16.16
N VAL A 75 4.72 -11.47 17.26
CA VAL A 75 6.10 -11.70 17.67
C VAL A 75 6.52 -13.10 17.24
N MET A 76 7.67 -13.18 16.58
CA MET A 76 8.26 -14.43 16.12
C MET A 76 9.75 -14.47 16.39
N VAL A 77 10.26 -15.63 16.80
CA VAL A 77 11.69 -15.88 16.93
C VAL A 77 12.15 -16.76 15.79
N GLN A 78 13.17 -16.33 15.05
CA GLN A 78 13.74 -17.06 13.93
C GLN A 78 15.20 -17.40 14.19
N VAL A 79 15.62 -18.60 13.83
CA VAL A 79 17.03 -18.96 13.71
C VAL A 79 17.37 -18.94 12.22
N ARG A 80 18.40 -18.17 11.84
CA ARG A 80 18.83 -18.09 10.45
C ARG A 80 20.23 -18.68 10.28
N ASP A 81 20.47 -19.36 9.18
CA ASP A 81 21.78 -19.88 8.84
C ASP A 81 22.77 -18.71 8.68
N LYS A 82 23.89 -18.75 9.39
CA LYS A 82 24.84 -17.62 9.43
C LYS A 82 25.52 -17.31 8.08
N ILE A 83 25.53 -18.25 7.12
CA ILE A 83 26.20 -18.10 5.82
C ILE A 83 25.20 -17.69 4.74
N THR A 84 24.06 -18.39 4.67
CA THR A 84 23.04 -18.24 3.62
C THR A 84 21.89 -17.32 4.00
N ASN A 85 21.76 -16.97 5.29
CA ASN A 85 20.64 -16.23 5.87
C ASN A 85 19.26 -16.92 5.71
N LEU A 86 19.24 -18.21 5.34
CA LEU A 86 18.01 -18.98 5.25
C LEU A 86 17.42 -19.24 6.63
N VAL A 87 16.10 -19.14 6.75
CA VAL A 87 15.38 -19.45 7.99
C VAL A 87 15.45 -20.95 8.25
N LEU A 88 16.14 -21.35 9.33
CA LEU A 88 16.28 -22.73 9.77
C LEU A 88 15.13 -23.14 10.70
N SER A 89 14.67 -22.22 11.54
CA SER A 89 13.49 -22.42 12.38
C SER A 89 12.78 -21.10 12.64
N SER A 90 11.48 -21.19 12.92
CA SER A 90 10.59 -20.06 13.17
C SER A 90 9.56 -20.49 14.20
N GLU A 91 9.44 -19.71 15.28
CA GLU A 91 8.54 -19.97 16.38
C GLU A 91 7.73 -18.71 16.69
N MET A 92 6.40 -18.81 16.65
CA MET A 92 5.51 -17.73 17.06
C MET A 92 5.45 -17.66 18.58
N LYS A 93 5.50 -16.45 19.13
CA LYS A 93 5.40 -16.19 20.57
C LYS A 93 4.04 -15.58 20.88
N SER A 94 3.47 -15.96 22.02
CA SER A 94 2.15 -15.49 22.45
C SER A 94 2.26 -14.52 23.63
N GLU A 95 1.55 -13.40 23.55
CA GLU A 95 1.42 -12.45 24.65
C GLU A 95 0.80 -13.14 25.88
N GLY A 96 1.26 -12.79 27.08
CA GLY A 96 0.82 -13.38 28.35
C GLY A 96 1.32 -14.79 28.63
N VAL A 97 1.96 -15.44 27.66
CA VAL A 97 2.53 -16.80 27.79
C VAL A 97 4.04 -16.80 27.62
N ASP A 98 4.55 -16.10 26.59
CA ASP A 98 5.96 -16.04 26.25
C ASP A 98 6.58 -14.66 26.51
N TYR A 99 5.77 -13.60 26.41
CA TYR A 99 6.18 -12.22 26.63
C TYR A 99 5.04 -11.35 27.15
N ASP A 100 5.41 -10.17 27.63
CA ASP A 100 4.52 -9.05 27.96
C ASP A 100 4.90 -7.82 27.12
N ILE A 101 3.95 -6.94 26.83
CA ILE A 101 4.16 -5.74 26.02
C ILE A 101 3.54 -4.49 26.67
N ASP A 102 4.34 -3.43 26.76
CA ASP A 102 3.88 -2.08 27.09
C ASP A 102 3.57 -1.36 25.78
N TYR A 103 2.30 -1.39 25.38
CA TYR A 103 1.81 -0.80 24.13
C TYR A 103 2.09 0.70 24.02
N SER A 104 1.96 1.44 25.12
CA SER A 104 2.20 2.89 25.11
C SER A 104 3.65 3.23 24.80
N ASN A 105 4.60 2.44 25.33
CA ASN A 105 6.03 2.69 25.14
C ASN A 105 6.68 1.82 24.06
N GLY A 106 5.94 0.90 23.46
CA GLY A 106 6.46 -0.06 22.48
C GLY A 106 7.52 -0.99 23.07
N ARG A 107 7.39 -1.42 24.33
CA ARG A 107 8.41 -2.24 25.01
C ARG A 107 7.93 -3.68 25.16
N ILE A 108 8.69 -4.64 24.64
CA ILE A 108 8.43 -6.08 24.76
C ILE A 108 9.40 -6.69 25.79
N ILE A 109 8.88 -7.51 26.69
CA ILE A 109 9.66 -8.24 27.69
C ILE A 109 9.32 -9.73 27.61
N PHE A 110 10.26 -10.54 27.13
CA PHE A 110 10.13 -12.00 27.14
C PHE A 110 10.33 -12.57 28.54
N TYR A 111 9.49 -13.52 28.95
CA TYR A 111 9.62 -14.19 30.25
C TYR A 111 10.85 -15.10 30.33
N LYS A 112 11.37 -15.54 29.18
CA LYS A 112 12.65 -16.24 29.05
C LYS A 112 13.58 -15.41 28.15
N PRO A 113 14.86 -15.24 28.53
CA PRO A 113 15.81 -14.54 27.67
C PRO A 113 15.91 -15.21 26.29
N ILE A 114 15.99 -14.41 25.24
CA ILE A 114 16.18 -14.90 23.87
C ILE A 114 17.68 -15.02 23.64
N HIS A 115 18.17 -16.25 23.55
CA HIS A 115 19.58 -16.54 23.26
C HIS A 115 20.00 -15.86 21.95
N SER A 116 21.18 -15.25 21.93
CA SER A 116 21.73 -14.56 20.74
C SER A 116 22.11 -15.52 19.62
N VAL A 117 22.43 -16.76 19.96
CA VAL A 117 22.82 -17.83 19.04
C VAL A 117 22.12 -19.14 19.39
N SER A 118 21.79 -19.92 18.38
CA SER A 118 21.37 -21.32 18.50
C SER A 118 22.51 -22.24 18.07
N ASP A 119 22.70 -23.35 18.78
CA ASP A 119 23.78 -24.31 18.51
C ASP A 119 23.76 -24.77 17.04
N SER A 120 24.91 -24.69 16.39
CA SER A 120 25.15 -25.30 15.08
C SER A 120 25.79 -26.64 15.37
N GLY A 121 25.14 -27.76 15.01
CA GLY A 121 25.63 -29.13 15.29
C GLY A 121 26.95 -29.55 14.61
N SER A 122 27.88 -28.62 14.37
CA SER A 122 29.22 -28.85 13.87
C SER A 122 30.16 -29.21 15.03
N ILE A 123 30.62 -30.46 15.03
CA ILE A 123 31.50 -31.04 16.06
C ILE A 123 32.94 -30.45 16.04
N ILE A 124 33.23 -29.50 15.14
CA ILE A 124 34.55 -28.91 14.98
C ILE A 124 34.47 -27.38 15.12
N SER A 125 34.54 -26.87 16.35
CA SER A 125 34.87 -25.45 16.56
C SER A 125 35.32 -25.11 17.96
N THR A 126 36.34 -24.26 18.06
CA THR A 126 36.97 -23.78 19.30
C THR A 126 36.54 -22.37 19.69
N ASN A 127 35.44 -21.84 19.12
CA ASN A 127 34.93 -20.48 19.39
C ASN A 127 33.62 -20.50 20.18
N ILE A 128 33.54 -19.67 21.23
CA ILE A 128 32.43 -19.57 22.19
C ILE A 128 31.12 -19.02 21.56
N LEU A 129 31.15 -18.57 20.30
CA LEU A 129 30.04 -17.97 19.56
C LEU A 129 29.76 -18.67 18.21
N ASP A 130 30.01 -19.98 18.10
CA ASP A 130 29.81 -20.71 16.85
C ASP A 130 28.38 -21.24 16.67
N GLY A 131 27.40 -20.34 16.68
CA GLY A 131 25.98 -20.69 16.49
C GLY A 131 25.31 -19.87 15.38
N ASN A 132 24.12 -20.31 14.98
CA ASN A 132 23.28 -19.60 14.03
C ASN A 132 22.61 -18.40 14.73
N PRO A 133 22.65 -17.19 14.14
CA PRO A 133 22.05 -16.01 14.75
C PRO A 133 20.54 -16.18 14.94
N VAL A 134 20.06 -15.68 16.08
CA VAL A 134 18.64 -15.64 16.42
C VAL A 134 18.12 -14.23 16.20
N TYR A 135 16.94 -14.13 15.59
CA TYR A 135 16.24 -12.89 15.32
C TYR A 135 14.89 -12.88 16.04
N VAL A 136 14.55 -11.75 16.65
CA VAL A 136 13.18 -11.47 17.08
C VAL A 136 12.56 -10.59 16.00
N MET A 137 11.43 -11.02 15.48
CA MET A 137 10.70 -10.36 14.40
C MET A 137 9.36 -9.89 14.97
N VAL A 138 9.01 -8.64 14.73
CA VAL A 138 7.76 -8.06 15.22
C VAL A 138 7.09 -7.28 14.11
N ASP A 139 5.94 -7.79 13.65
CA ASP A 139 4.97 -7.01 12.89
C ASP A 139 4.01 -6.36 13.88
N TYR A 140 3.69 -5.08 13.73
CA TYR A 140 2.79 -4.37 14.64
C TYR A 140 2.18 -3.15 13.97
N GLU A 141 1.11 -2.61 14.56
CA GLU A 141 0.51 -1.36 14.13
C GLU A 141 0.67 -0.30 15.23
N TYR A 142 0.82 0.97 14.85
CA TYR A 142 1.00 2.08 15.79
C TYR A 142 0.16 3.29 15.39
N GLU A 143 -0.19 4.10 16.37
CA GLU A 143 -0.93 5.35 16.17
C GLU A 143 -0.03 6.41 15.52
N VAL A 144 -0.56 7.07 14.48
CA VAL A 144 0.06 8.22 13.84
C VAL A 144 -0.54 9.48 14.46
N PRO A 145 0.26 10.36 15.10
CA PRO A 145 -0.29 11.56 15.72
C PRO A 145 -0.93 12.48 14.66
N GLU A 146 -2.11 13.04 14.96
CA GLU A 146 -2.95 13.81 14.01
C GLU A 146 -2.25 14.99 13.33
N TYR A 147 -1.18 15.52 13.91
CA TYR A 147 -0.40 16.63 13.33
C TYR A 147 0.60 16.20 12.25
N HIS A 148 0.76 14.89 12.00
CA HIS A 148 1.57 14.34 10.91
C HIS A 148 0.77 14.38 9.60
N PHE A 149 0.52 15.59 9.07
CA PHE A 149 -0.13 15.81 7.78
C PHE A 149 0.60 15.19 6.57
N ARG A 150 1.81 14.64 6.80
CA ARG A 150 2.61 13.96 5.78
C ARG A 150 2.18 12.52 5.53
N GLU A 151 1.43 11.91 6.44
CA GLU A 151 1.08 10.49 6.38
C GLU A 151 -0.41 10.32 6.00
N GLY A 152 -0.65 9.67 4.87
CA GLY A 152 -1.98 9.61 4.26
C GLY A 152 -1.95 9.46 2.75
N SER A 153 -3.13 9.56 2.13
CA SER A 153 -3.29 9.47 0.69
C SER A 153 -4.00 10.70 0.14
N TYR A 154 -3.57 11.17 -1.03
CA TYR A 154 -4.23 12.25 -1.73
C TYR A 154 -4.14 12.03 -3.24
N GLY A 155 -5.06 12.64 -3.96
CA GLY A 155 -5.10 12.47 -5.40
C GLY A 155 -6.21 13.22 -6.06
N GLY A 156 -6.28 13.05 -7.37
CA GLY A 156 -7.31 13.63 -8.17
C GLY A 156 -7.51 12.90 -9.48
N ARG A 157 -8.69 13.12 -10.05
CA ARG A 157 -9.10 12.61 -11.35
C ARG A 157 -9.80 13.70 -12.12
N VAL A 158 -9.46 13.80 -13.39
CA VAL A 158 -10.15 14.65 -14.35
C VAL A 158 -10.69 13.76 -15.46
N THR A 159 -11.96 13.96 -15.81
CA THR A 159 -12.58 13.36 -17.00
C THR A 159 -13.14 14.47 -17.88
N GLN A 160 -13.01 14.27 -19.19
CA GLN A 160 -13.53 15.17 -20.20
C GLN A 160 -14.30 14.35 -21.22
N GLU A 161 -15.58 14.64 -21.37
CA GLU A 161 -16.35 14.17 -22.51
C GLU A 161 -16.02 15.04 -23.73
N LEU A 162 -15.78 14.41 -24.87
CA LEU A 162 -15.55 15.09 -26.13
C LEU A 162 -16.87 15.20 -26.90
N PRO A 163 -16.98 16.17 -27.82
CA PRO A 163 -18.14 16.28 -28.67
C PRO A 163 -18.37 14.99 -29.47
N GLU A 164 -19.63 14.58 -29.55
CA GLU A 164 -20.03 13.36 -30.26
C GLU A 164 -19.84 13.54 -31.77
N TRP A 165 -19.39 12.47 -32.44
CA TRP A 165 -19.28 12.43 -33.90
C TRP A 165 -19.93 11.15 -34.43
N GLN A 166 -20.97 11.28 -35.26
CA GLN A 166 -21.63 10.13 -35.90
C GLN A 166 -22.07 9.06 -34.89
N ASP A 167 -22.77 9.50 -33.83
CA ASP A 167 -23.24 8.66 -32.71
C ASP A 167 -22.12 7.98 -31.89
N ILE A 168 -20.87 8.41 -32.08
CA ILE A 168 -19.72 7.97 -31.27
C ILE A 168 -19.43 9.05 -30.24
N GLY A 169 -19.59 8.68 -28.96
CA GLY A 169 -19.16 9.48 -27.81
C GLY A 169 -17.80 9.03 -27.32
N LEU A 170 -16.92 9.97 -27.02
CA LEU A 170 -15.60 9.68 -26.46
C LEU A 170 -15.40 10.44 -25.15
N THR A 171 -15.03 9.73 -24.09
CA THR A 171 -14.62 10.29 -22.81
C THR A 171 -13.15 9.94 -22.60
N ILE A 172 -12.36 10.91 -22.15
CA ILE A 172 -10.96 10.70 -21.74
C ILE A 172 -10.80 11.04 -20.26
N GLY A 173 -9.93 10.31 -19.58
CA GLY A 173 -9.69 10.45 -18.16
C GLY A 173 -8.21 10.40 -17.82
N GLY A 174 -7.83 11.12 -16.77
CA GLY A 174 -6.51 11.07 -16.16
C GLY A 174 -6.62 11.07 -14.65
N SER A 175 -5.78 10.29 -13.98
CA SER A 175 -5.75 10.18 -12.52
C SER A 175 -4.34 10.22 -11.96
N PHE A 176 -4.20 10.85 -10.80
CA PHE A 176 -2.98 10.86 -9.98
C PHE A 176 -3.35 10.51 -8.54
N VAL A 177 -2.61 9.59 -7.93
CA VAL A 177 -2.73 9.23 -6.51
C VAL A 177 -1.34 9.16 -5.92
N ARG A 178 -1.17 9.73 -4.73
CA ARG A 178 0.01 9.55 -3.90
C ARG A 178 -0.39 9.11 -2.51
N GLU A 179 0.28 8.10 -1.99
CA GLU A 179 0.17 7.62 -0.62
C GLU A 179 1.54 7.72 0.04
N GLN A 180 1.59 8.26 1.25
CA GLN A 180 2.81 8.44 2.02
C GLN A 180 2.64 7.70 3.36
N LYS A 181 3.62 6.86 3.70
CA LYS A 181 3.73 6.11 4.95
C LYS A 181 5.09 6.38 5.58
N ASP A 182 5.29 6.07 6.86
CA ASP A 182 6.58 6.30 7.54
C ASP A 182 7.75 5.55 6.85
N ASN A 183 7.46 4.44 6.17
CA ASN A 183 8.46 3.55 5.60
C ASN A 183 8.43 3.41 4.07
N THR A 184 7.41 3.94 3.38
CA THR A 184 7.29 3.86 1.92
C THR A 184 6.36 4.95 1.35
N ASP A 185 6.72 5.47 0.18
CA ASP A 185 5.85 6.32 -0.64
C ASP A 185 5.38 5.51 -1.86
N TYR A 186 4.10 5.61 -2.18
CA TYR A 186 3.48 5.04 -3.38
C TYR A 186 2.90 6.15 -4.25
N THR A 187 3.19 6.12 -5.55
CA THR A 187 2.60 7.03 -6.54
C THR A 187 2.00 6.25 -7.70
N LEU A 188 0.80 6.63 -8.13
CA LEU A 188 0.11 6.08 -9.30
C LEU A 188 -0.34 7.19 -10.24
N ILE A 189 -0.05 7.00 -11.53
CA ILE A 189 -0.56 7.83 -12.62
C ILE A 189 -1.31 6.91 -13.58
N GLY A 190 -2.51 7.33 -13.99
CA GLY A 190 -3.34 6.58 -14.91
C GLY A 190 -3.97 7.46 -15.98
N ALA A 191 -4.24 6.86 -17.13
CA ALA A 191 -5.01 7.43 -18.21
C ALA A 191 -6.01 6.40 -18.74
N ASP A 192 -7.21 6.84 -19.08
CA ASP A 192 -8.24 5.97 -19.62
C ASP A 192 -9.08 6.67 -20.68
N SER A 193 -9.75 5.85 -21.49
CA SER A 193 -10.69 6.32 -22.49
C SER A 193 -11.88 5.38 -22.56
N VAL A 194 -13.05 5.97 -22.77
CA VAL A 194 -14.31 5.27 -22.93
C VAL A 194 -14.95 5.73 -24.23
N MET A 195 -15.17 4.80 -25.15
CA MET A 195 -15.83 5.03 -26.42
C MET A 195 -17.21 4.39 -26.40
N LYS A 196 -18.26 5.21 -26.45
CA LYS A 196 -19.66 4.79 -26.58
C LYS A 196 -20.03 4.80 -28.05
N ILE A 197 -20.54 3.68 -28.55
CA ILE A 197 -20.92 3.51 -29.96
C ILE A 197 -22.44 3.38 -30.01
N ALA A 198 -23.12 4.50 -30.23
CA ALA A 198 -24.58 4.61 -30.25
C ALA A 198 -25.23 3.80 -29.10
N ASP A 199 -26.29 3.05 -29.41
CA ASP A 199 -26.91 2.10 -28.49
C ASP A 199 -26.26 0.70 -28.51
N LEU A 200 -25.24 0.48 -29.34
CA LEU A 200 -24.63 -0.83 -29.56
C LEU A 200 -23.77 -1.29 -28.37
N GLY A 201 -23.02 -0.37 -27.77
CA GLY A 201 -22.10 -0.73 -26.70
C GLY A 201 -21.07 0.33 -26.34
N GLU A 202 -20.14 -0.09 -25.50
CA GLU A 202 -19.06 0.73 -24.96
C GLU A 202 -17.74 -0.05 -24.96
N ILE A 203 -16.66 0.62 -25.31
CA ILE A 203 -15.29 0.11 -25.24
C ILE A 203 -14.51 0.97 -24.25
N THR A 204 -13.77 0.34 -23.36
CA THR A 204 -12.92 1.01 -22.37
C THR A 204 -11.47 0.55 -22.53
N ALA A 205 -10.55 1.50 -22.55
CA ALA A 205 -9.11 1.24 -22.52
C ALA A 205 -8.47 2.02 -21.37
N GLU A 206 -7.61 1.36 -20.59
CA GLU A 206 -6.97 1.92 -19.40
C GLU A 206 -5.46 1.61 -19.44
N TYR A 207 -4.65 2.58 -19.03
CA TYR A 207 -3.22 2.44 -18.77
C TYR A 207 -2.89 3.04 -17.40
N ALA A 208 -2.08 2.35 -16.60
CA ALA A 208 -1.59 2.85 -15.33
C ALA A 208 -0.12 2.52 -15.12
N GLN A 209 0.59 3.45 -14.50
CA GLN A 209 1.95 3.28 -14.02
C GLN A 209 2.00 3.61 -12.53
N SER A 210 2.72 2.79 -11.77
CA SER A 210 2.94 3.00 -10.35
C SER A 210 4.42 2.90 -10.01
N GLU A 211 4.81 3.60 -8.96
CA GLU A 211 6.14 3.59 -8.38
C GLU A 211 5.99 3.48 -6.86
N THR A 212 6.68 2.51 -6.26
CA THR A 212 6.73 2.36 -4.81
C THR A 212 8.18 2.39 -4.36
N GLN A 213 8.44 3.14 -3.30
CA GLN A 213 9.74 3.06 -2.63
C GLN A 213 9.82 1.74 -1.86
N ALA A 214 11.00 1.14 -1.82
CA ALA A 214 11.25 -0.07 -1.08
C ALA A 214 10.76 0.03 0.38
N VAL A 215 10.12 -1.03 0.87
CA VAL A 215 9.73 -1.13 2.28
C VAL A 215 11.00 -1.12 3.13
N ASN A 216 11.12 -0.11 3.99
CA ASN A 216 12.20 -0.05 4.96
C ASN A 216 11.89 -1.00 6.12
N ASN A 217 12.62 -2.12 6.22
CA ASN A 217 12.64 -2.93 7.44
C ASN A 217 13.48 -2.22 8.49
N PHE A 218 12.95 -2.11 9.71
CA PHE A 218 13.69 -1.56 10.83
C PHE A 218 14.52 -2.66 11.47
N VAL A 219 15.83 -2.57 11.35
CA VAL A 219 16.74 -3.57 11.92
C VAL A 219 17.49 -2.98 13.10
N SER A 220 17.44 -3.66 14.23
CA SER A 220 18.20 -3.31 15.43
C SER A 220 19.11 -4.47 15.84
N THR A 221 20.32 -4.13 16.26
CA THR A 221 21.29 -5.11 16.79
C THR A 221 21.54 -4.96 18.28
N ASP A 222 20.78 -4.08 18.96
CA ASP A 222 20.98 -3.71 20.36
C ASP A 222 19.68 -3.75 21.18
N GLY A 223 18.70 -4.53 20.72
CA GLY A 223 17.42 -4.69 21.41
C GLY A 223 16.48 -3.48 21.26
N GLY A 224 16.66 -2.70 20.19
CA GLY A 224 15.75 -1.60 19.85
C GLY A 224 16.14 -0.24 20.41
N LEU A 225 17.37 -0.08 20.89
CA LEU A 225 17.87 1.23 21.30
C LEU A 225 18.25 2.08 20.08
N ASN A 226 18.76 1.43 19.03
CA ASN A 226 19.03 2.03 17.74
C ASN A 226 18.42 1.18 16.62
N PHE A 227 17.95 1.87 15.57
CA PHE A 227 17.40 1.26 14.38
C PHE A 227 18.14 1.74 13.13
N ASN A 228 18.52 0.78 12.30
CA ASN A 228 18.98 1.01 10.95
C ASN A 228 17.86 0.64 9.97
N THR A 229 17.71 1.42 8.91
CA THR A 229 16.84 1.06 7.79
C THR A 229 17.67 0.32 6.76
N ILE A 230 17.36 -0.94 6.51
CA ILE A 230 17.90 -1.62 5.33
C ILE A 230 17.02 -1.21 4.16
N ALA A 231 17.49 -0.24 3.38
CA ALA A 231 16.85 0.09 2.11
C ALA A 231 17.00 -1.12 1.18
N HIS A 232 15.89 -1.72 0.74
CA HIS A 232 15.96 -2.63 -0.40
C HIS A 232 16.29 -1.78 -1.65
N PRO A 233 17.33 -2.12 -2.42
CA PRO A 233 17.75 -1.28 -3.53
C PRO A 233 16.86 -1.54 -4.76
N SER A 234 15.70 -0.88 -4.82
CA SER A 234 15.07 -0.41 -6.07
C SER A 234 13.74 0.26 -5.77
N ASP A 235 13.49 1.43 -6.39
CA ASP A 235 12.12 1.87 -6.64
C ASP A 235 11.45 0.82 -7.53
N GLU A 236 10.41 0.16 -7.04
CA GLU A 236 9.67 -0.82 -7.83
C GLU A 236 8.67 -0.09 -8.72
N LYS A 237 8.73 -0.36 -10.03
CA LYS A 237 7.83 0.22 -11.02
C LYS A 237 6.87 -0.83 -11.56
N GLY A 238 5.57 -0.56 -11.45
CA GLY A 238 4.51 -1.38 -12.01
C GLY A 238 3.84 -0.70 -13.21
N GLN A 239 3.52 -1.47 -14.25
CA GLN A 239 2.73 -1.01 -15.39
C GLN A 239 1.55 -1.96 -15.61
N ALA A 240 0.38 -1.42 -15.93
CA ALA A 240 -0.83 -2.18 -16.18
C ALA A 240 -1.61 -1.60 -17.38
N TYR A 241 -2.22 -2.49 -18.15
CA TYR A 241 -3.07 -2.16 -19.31
C TYR A 241 -4.34 -3.01 -19.25
N SER A 242 -5.48 -2.42 -19.61
CA SER A 242 -6.77 -3.12 -19.65
C SER A 242 -7.60 -2.68 -20.86
N PHE A 243 -8.30 -3.64 -21.48
CA PHE A 243 -9.25 -3.41 -22.55
C PHE A 243 -10.54 -4.17 -22.23
N LYS A 244 -11.67 -3.47 -22.23
CA LYS A 244 -12.99 -4.02 -21.91
C LYS A 244 -13.98 -3.62 -23.00
N GLY A 245 -14.89 -4.53 -23.34
CA GLY A 245 -15.99 -4.28 -24.26
C GLY A 245 -17.30 -4.71 -23.63
N LYS A 246 -18.31 -3.85 -23.71
CA LYS A 246 -19.67 -4.12 -23.23
C LYS A 246 -20.65 -3.89 -24.37
N THR A 247 -21.47 -4.89 -24.67
CA THR A 247 -22.50 -4.78 -25.71
C THR A 247 -23.88 -4.69 -25.08
N ARG A 248 -24.80 -4.03 -25.78
CA ARG A 248 -26.23 -4.04 -25.47
C ARG A 248 -26.96 -4.76 -26.60
N PRO A 249 -27.64 -5.89 -26.34
CA PRO A 249 -28.40 -6.56 -27.38
C PRO A 249 -29.59 -5.70 -27.79
N ILE A 250 -29.72 -5.45 -29.09
CA ILE A 250 -30.92 -4.83 -29.68
C ILE A 250 -31.97 -5.93 -29.77
N ILE A 251 -33.03 -5.85 -28.97
CA ILE A 251 -34.20 -6.73 -29.12
C ILE A 251 -35.02 -6.19 -30.29
N THR A 252 -34.80 -6.72 -31.49
CA THR A 252 -35.71 -6.49 -32.62
C THR A 252 -36.97 -7.30 -32.40
N GLY A 253 -38.01 -6.65 -31.87
CA GLY A 253 -39.37 -7.22 -31.87
C GLY A 253 -39.79 -7.50 -33.32
N THR A 254 -40.00 -8.76 -33.65
CA THR A 254 -40.63 -9.14 -34.92
C THR A 254 -42.05 -8.57 -34.91
N PRO A 255 -42.49 -7.78 -35.91
CA PRO A 255 -43.90 -7.50 -36.07
C PRO A 255 -44.57 -8.83 -36.39
N GLY A 256 -45.40 -9.34 -35.49
CA GLY A 256 -46.28 -10.46 -35.79
C GLY A 256 -47.17 -10.08 -36.97
N LEU A 257 -46.91 -10.69 -38.13
CA LEU A 257 -47.84 -10.72 -39.24
C LEU A 257 -48.82 -11.87 -39.00
N GLY A 258 -50.12 -11.55 -38.97
CA GLY A 258 -51.21 -12.51 -39.12
C GLY A 258 -51.79 -13.05 -37.83
#